data_AF-A0AAD7EVY8-F1
#
_entry.id   AF-A0AAD7EVY8-F1
#
_cell.length_a   1.000
_cell.length_b   1.000
_cell.length_c   1.000
_cell.angle_alpha   90.00
_cell.angle_beta   90.00
_cell.angle_gamma   90.00
#
_symmetry.space_group_name_H-M   'P 1'
#
loop_
_entity.id
_entity.type
_entity.pdbx_description
1 polymer ?
#
loop_
_entity_poly.entity_id
_entity_poly.type
_entity_poly.pdbx_seq_one_letter_code
_entity_poly.pdbx_strand_id
1 'polypeptide(L)'
;MERIVFMIVPTKVLAEQQAEAGRKYGPRATAINEDSVREAATREERDLFAELAGGDGISVGIRSPQMLQGPRMGKLLNEPKPKCLVRWMLVDEAHVLDKESGTFRKPYRGILHMQPRLPSGTVWAAVTGTATISAPLASPQGSAFVLGNT
;
A
#
# COMPACT_ATOMS: atom_id res chain seq x y z
N MET A 1 13.52 7.93 13.50
CA MET A 1 12.34 8.65 13.00
C MET A 1 11.41 7.62 12.37
N GLU A 2 10.23 7.46 12.95
CA GLU A 2 9.18 6.53 12.53
C GLU A 2 8.64 6.91 11.15
N ARG A 3 8.47 5.94 10.25
CA ARG A 3 7.92 6.16 8.91
C ARG A 3 7.06 4.98 8.49
N ILE A 4 5.89 5.28 7.94
CA ILE A 4 4.98 4.29 7.36
C ILE A 4 5.10 4.35 5.84
N VAL A 5 5.25 3.16 5.25
CA VAL A 5 5.17 2.90 3.82
C VAL A 5 3.95 2.02 3.59
N PHE A 6 3.07 2.44 2.70
CA PHE A 6 2.03 1.55 2.18
C PHE A 6 2.48 0.99 0.83
N MET A 7 2.33 -0.32 0.65
CA MET A 7 2.53 -0.98 -0.63
C MET A 7 1.26 -1.73 -1.00
N ILE A 8 0.71 -1.44 -2.16
CA ILE A 8 -0.52 -2.07 -2.65
C ILE A 8 -0.14 -3.09 -3.71
N VAL A 9 -0.58 -4.33 -3.51
CA VAL A 9 -0.29 -5.47 -4.38
C VAL A 9 -1.59 -6.19 -4.75
N PRO A 10 -1.68 -6.87 -5.90
CA PRO A 10 -2.96 -7.37 -6.40
C PRO A 10 -3.51 -8.59 -5.66
N THR A 11 -2.67 -9.34 -4.93
CA THR A 11 -3.07 -10.59 -4.28
C THR A 11 -2.51 -10.69 -2.85
N LYS A 12 -3.20 -11.47 -2.01
CA LYS A 12 -2.76 -11.76 -0.63
C LYS A 12 -1.41 -12.48 -0.62
N VAL A 13 -1.23 -13.45 -1.51
CA VAL A 13 0.01 -14.23 -1.66
C VAL A 13 1.20 -13.32 -1.99
N LEU A 14 1.06 -12.40 -2.94
CA LEU A 14 2.12 -11.43 -3.24
C LEU A 14 2.41 -10.52 -2.04
N ALA A 15 1.39 -10.15 -1.26
CA ALA A 15 1.59 -9.33 -0.06
C ALA A 15 2.47 -10.05 0.97
N GLU A 16 2.23 -11.34 1.18
CA GLU A 16 3.00 -12.18 2.08
C GLU A 16 4.44 -12.37 1.60
N GLN A 17 4.63 -12.68 0.31
CA GLN A 17 5.95 -12.82 -0.30
C GLN A 17 6.78 -11.53 -0.20
N GLN A 18 6.18 -10.38 -0.50
CA GLN A 18 6.84 -9.08 -0.39
C GLN A 18 7.14 -8.73 1.08
N ALA A 19 6.28 -9.11 2.03
CA ALA A 19 6.53 -8.90 3.45
C ALA A 19 7.69 -9.75 3.95
N GLU A 20 7.75 -11.01 3.52
CA GLU A 20 8.87 -11.90 3.83
C GLU A 20 10.18 -11.39 3.26
N ALA A 21 10.20 -11.02 1.97
CA ALA A 21 11.36 -10.41 1.33
C ALA A 21 11.79 -9.11 2.03
N GLY A 22 10.83 -8.24 2.37
CA GLY A 22 11.10 -6.99 3.08
C GLY A 22 11.74 -7.23 4.46
N ARG A 23 11.22 -8.18 5.25
CA ARG A 23 11.78 -8.51 6.57
C ARG A 23 13.23 -8.98 6.47
N LYS A 24 13.60 -9.70 5.41
CA LYS A 24 14.97 -10.18 5.19
C LYS A 24 15.99 -9.02 5.07
N TYR A 25 15.57 -7.86 4.58
CA TYR A 25 16.48 -6.74 4.29
C TYR A 25 16.34 -5.55 5.25
N GLY A 26 15.66 -5.74 6.40
CA GLY A 26 15.69 -4.79 7.50
C GLY A 26 14.40 -4.01 7.84
N PRO A 27 13.51 -3.63 6.90
CA PRO A 27 12.25 -2.98 7.31
C PRO A 27 11.32 -3.94 8.05
N ARG A 28 10.52 -3.40 8.96
CA ARG A 28 9.41 -4.13 9.60
C ARG A 28 8.26 -4.24 8.61
N ALA A 29 8.38 -5.21 7.71
CA ALA A 29 7.40 -5.46 6.66
C ALA A 29 6.33 -6.46 7.13
N THR A 30 5.07 -6.02 7.04
CA THR A 30 3.90 -6.76 7.49
C THR A 30 2.87 -6.81 6.37
N ALA A 31 2.47 -8.02 6.00
CA ALA A 31 1.33 -8.23 5.12
C ALA A 31 0.05 -7.95 5.93
N ILE A 32 -0.73 -6.95 5.50
CA ILE A 32 -1.99 -6.56 6.14
C ILE A 32 -3.11 -6.88 5.16
N ASN A 33 -3.74 -8.03 5.39
CA ASN A 33 -4.92 -8.50 4.68
C ASN A 33 -5.95 -9.03 5.70
N GLU A 34 -7.15 -9.42 5.27
CA GLU A 34 -8.19 -9.89 6.18
C GLU A 34 -7.78 -11.13 7.00
N ASP A 35 -7.02 -12.03 6.40
CA ASP A 35 -6.61 -13.28 7.05
C ASP A 35 -5.51 -13.01 8.08
N SER A 36 -4.49 -12.21 7.72
CA SER A 36 -3.42 -11.85 8.65
C SER A 36 -3.91 -10.99 9.83
N VAL A 37 -4.87 -10.09 9.59
CA VAL A 37 -5.50 -9.29 10.64
C VAL A 37 -6.33 -10.17 11.58
N ARG A 38 -7.08 -11.13 11.03
CA ARG A 38 -7.86 -12.08 11.83
C ARG A 38 -6.95 -12.96 12.65
N GLU A 39 -5.91 -13.52 12.05
CA GLU A 39 -4.93 -14.39 12.71
C GLU A 39 -4.20 -13.68 13.84
N ALA A 40 -3.65 -12.49 13.59
CA ALA A 40 -2.97 -11.70 14.62
C ALA A 40 -3.90 -11.39 15.81
N ALA A 41 -5.17 -11.07 15.55
CA ALA A 41 -6.13 -10.74 16.60
C ALA A 41 -6.57 -11.97 17.41
N THR A 42 -6.78 -13.13 16.77
CA THR A 42 -7.36 -14.30 17.45
C THR A 42 -6.34 -15.26 18.02
N ARG A 43 -5.14 -15.36 17.44
CA ARG A 43 -4.12 -16.32 17.85
C ARG A 43 -2.99 -15.69 18.66
N GLU A 44 -2.71 -14.41 18.43
CA GLU A 44 -1.51 -13.75 18.94
C GLU A 44 -1.83 -12.53 19.82
N GLU A 45 -3.10 -12.15 19.97
CA GLU A 45 -3.55 -10.95 20.70
C GLU A 45 -2.87 -9.65 20.21
N ARG A 46 -2.54 -9.59 18.92
CA ARG A 46 -1.83 -8.48 18.28
C ARG A 46 -2.74 -7.60 17.43
N ASP A 47 -2.43 -6.30 17.38
CA ASP A 47 -3.03 -5.36 16.44
C ASP A 47 -2.00 -4.86 15.42
N LEU A 48 -2.06 -5.43 14.22
CA LEU A 48 -1.16 -5.08 13.12
C LEU A 48 -1.24 -3.59 12.70
N PHE A 49 -2.38 -2.93 12.91
CA PHE A 49 -2.50 -1.50 12.60
C PHE A 49 -1.82 -0.65 13.68
N ALA A 50 -1.92 -1.05 14.95
CA ALA A 50 -1.20 -0.41 16.04
C ALA A 50 0.32 -0.60 15.91
N GLU A 51 0.78 -1.80 15.54
CA GLU A 51 2.20 -2.08 15.30
C GLU A 51 2.79 -1.27 14.14
N LEU A 52 2.00 -1.05 13.10
CA LEU A 52 2.37 -0.20 11.97
C LEU A 52 2.50 1.27 12.40
N ALA A 53 1.62 1.72 13.31
CA ALA A 53 1.57 3.10 13.77
C ALA A 53 2.55 3.43 14.90
N GLY A 54 2.98 2.44 15.68
CA GLY A 54 3.64 2.64 16.97
C GLY A 54 5.08 2.14 17.08
N GLY A 55 5.69 1.65 16.01
CA GLY A 55 7.04 1.09 16.12
C GLY A 55 8.15 1.98 15.56
N ASP A 56 9.38 1.72 16.02
CA ASP A 56 10.58 2.41 15.57
C ASP A 56 10.98 2.03 14.12
N GLY A 57 11.48 3.03 13.37
CA GLY A 57 12.02 2.82 12.02
C GLY A 57 10.98 2.82 10.89
N ILE A 58 11.18 1.99 9.88
CA ILE A 58 10.31 1.89 8.69
C ILE A 58 9.35 0.71 8.85
N SER A 59 8.05 1.01 8.84
CA SER A 59 6.97 0.02 8.82
C SER A 59 6.35 -0.04 7.45
N VAL A 60 6.33 -1.23 6.83
CA VAL A 60 5.74 -1.44 5.51
C VAL A 60 4.47 -2.24 5.64
N GLY A 61 3.33 -1.62 5.34
CA GLY A 61 2.04 -2.30 5.27
C GLY A 61 1.74 -2.71 3.84
N ILE A 62 1.87 -4.00 3.54
CA ILE A 62 1.63 -4.54 2.19
C ILE A 62 0.21 -5.09 2.11
N ARG A 63 -0.61 -4.59 1.18
CA ARG A 63 -2.07 -4.74 1.24
C ARG A 63 -2.68 -5.03 -0.10
N SER A 64 -3.82 -5.73 -0.07
CA SER A 64 -4.71 -5.75 -1.22
C SER A 64 -5.51 -4.44 -1.31
N PRO A 65 -5.96 -4.02 -2.51
CA PRO A 65 -6.70 -2.77 -2.68
C PRO A 65 -8.01 -2.70 -1.86
N GLN A 66 -8.64 -3.84 -1.57
CA GLN A 66 -9.86 -3.92 -0.75
C GLN A 66 -9.64 -3.34 0.66
N MET A 67 -8.43 -3.50 1.21
CA MET A 67 -8.09 -3.01 2.55
C MET A 67 -7.99 -1.49 2.63
N LEU A 68 -7.93 -0.78 1.50
CA LEU A 68 -7.86 0.69 1.46
C LEU A 68 -9.17 1.35 1.87
N GLN A 69 -10.30 0.69 1.63
CA GLN A 69 -11.64 1.22 1.90
C GLN A 69 -12.19 0.75 3.25
N GLY A 70 -11.47 -0.13 3.96
CA GLY A 70 -11.93 -0.68 5.23
C GLY A 70 -11.96 0.34 6.37
N PRO A 71 -12.85 0.16 7.37
CA PRO A 71 -13.02 1.08 8.49
C PRO A 71 -11.74 1.25 9.33
N ARG A 72 -10.90 0.21 9.45
CA ARG A 72 -9.62 0.27 10.18
C ARG A 72 -8.62 1.21 9.49
N MET A 73 -8.57 1.22 8.16
CA MET A 73 -7.79 2.19 7.38
C MET A 73 -8.37 3.59 7.52
N GLY A 74 -9.71 3.69 7.52
CA GLY A 74 -10.47 4.86 7.97
C GLY A 74 -9.88 5.50 9.23
N LYS A 75 -9.89 4.73 10.31
CA LYS A 75 -9.41 5.14 11.63
C LYS A 75 -7.94 5.57 11.61
N LEU A 76 -7.05 4.74 11.06
CA LEU A 76 -5.61 5.03 11.00
C LEU A 76 -5.30 6.37 10.30
N LEU A 77 -6.00 6.68 9.21
CA LEU A 77 -5.76 7.90 8.44
C LEU A 77 -6.50 9.14 8.97
N ASN A 78 -7.44 8.97 9.90
CA ASN A 78 -8.13 10.07 10.56
C ASN A 78 -7.37 10.58 11.79
N GLU A 79 -6.49 9.75 12.35
CA GLU A 79 -5.64 10.14 13.48
C GLU A 79 -4.42 10.97 13.01
N PRO A 80 -4.19 12.20 13.52
CA PRO A 80 -3.14 13.09 13.02
C PRO A 80 -1.74 12.50 13.10
N LYS A 81 -1.41 11.82 14.22
CA LYS A 81 -0.08 11.26 14.46
C LYS A 81 0.28 10.20 13.41
N PRO A 82 -0.43 9.06 13.28
CA PRO A 82 -0.10 8.04 12.28
C PRO A 82 -0.23 8.55 10.84
N LYS A 83 -1.19 9.44 10.55
CA LYS A 83 -1.30 10.07 9.23
C LYS A 83 -0.01 10.78 8.83
N CYS A 84 0.58 11.58 9.72
CA CYS A 84 1.82 12.32 9.46
C CYS A 84 3.07 11.43 9.32
N LEU A 85 3.00 10.17 9.74
CA LEU A 85 4.08 9.19 9.57
C LEU A 85 4.10 8.56 8.17
N VAL A 86 3.01 8.66 7.40
CA VAL A 86 2.94 8.12 6.04
C VAL A 86 3.85 8.95 5.13
N ARG A 87 4.89 8.31 4.58
CA ARG A 87 5.88 8.96 3.70
C ARG A 87 5.86 8.43 2.28
N TRP A 88 5.42 7.18 2.09
CA TRP A 88 5.43 6.52 0.79
C TRP A 88 4.15 5.73 0.56
N MET A 89 3.64 5.83 -0.67
CA MET A 89 2.54 5.03 -1.20
C MET A 89 3.01 4.38 -2.50
N LEU A 90 3.25 3.07 -2.44
CA LEU A 90 3.73 2.25 -3.56
C LEU A 90 2.56 1.44 -4.11
N VAL A 91 2.41 1.42 -5.43
CA VAL A 91 1.39 0.61 -6.12
C VAL A 91 2.10 -0.34 -7.06
N ASP A 92 2.02 -1.62 -6.77
CA ASP A 92 2.50 -2.69 -7.64
C ASP A 92 1.43 -3.09 -8.64
N GLU A 93 1.86 -3.63 -9.78
CA GLU A 93 1.02 -4.02 -10.92
C GLU A 93 0.02 -2.93 -11.34
N ALA A 94 0.53 -1.71 -11.44
CA ALA A 94 -0.30 -0.53 -11.63
C ALA A 94 -1.04 -0.50 -12.99
N HIS A 95 -0.64 -1.35 -13.96
CA HIS A 95 -1.38 -1.56 -15.21
C HIS A 95 -2.83 -2.02 -14.99
N VAL A 96 -3.13 -2.62 -13.83
CA VAL A 96 -4.47 -3.07 -13.44
C VAL A 96 -5.48 -1.90 -13.30
N LEU A 97 -5.00 -0.66 -13.23
CA LEU A 97 -5.84 0.55 -13.24
C LEU A 97 -6.28 0.96 -14.66
N ASP A 98 -5.60 0.48 -15.70
CA ASP A 98 -5.93 0.80 -17.08
C ASP A 98 -7.15 0.02 -17.54
N LYS A 99 -8.19 0.75 -17.96
CA LYS A 99 -9.43 0.17 -18.51
C LYS A 99 -9.21 -0.41 -19.91
N GLU A 100 -8.23 0.10 -20.65
CA GLU A 100 -7.94 -0.30 -22.01
C GLU A 100 -7.13 -1.59 -22.07
N SER A 101 -6.32 -1.87 -21.03
CA SER A 101 -5.57 -3.11 -20.86
C SER A 101 -6.43 -4.39 -20.68
N GLY A 102 -7.76 -4.27 -20.59
CA GLY A 102 -8.67 -5.39 -20.35
C GLY A 102 -8.61 -5.99 -18.93
N THR A 103 -7.65 -5.58 -18.09
CA THR A 103 -7.38 -6.15 -16.75
C THR A 103 -7.82 -5.21 -15.63
N PHE A 104 -8.86 -4.41 -15.87
CA PHE A 104 -9.36 -3.46 -14.89
C PHE A 104 -9.91 -4.15 -13.63
N ARG A 105 -9.26 -3.97 -12.48
CA ARG A 105 -9.79 -4.46 -11.19
C ARG A 105 -10.47 -3.33 -10.43
N LYS A 106 -11.81 -3.40 -10.35
CA LYS A 106 -12.65 -2.45 -9.56
C LYS A 106 -12.07 -2.08 -8.17
N PRO A 107 -11.49 -3.00 -7.38
CA PRO A 107 -10.89 -2.67 -6.09
C PRO A 107 -9.74 -1.64 -6.14
N TYR A 108 -8.98 -1.58 -7.24
CA TYR A 108 -7.88 -0.62 -7.41
C TYR A 108 -8.36 0.83 -7.49
N ARG A 109 -9.64 1.10 -7.79
CA ARG A 109 -10.20 2.46 -7.68
C ARG A 109 -10.07 3.06 -6.27
N GLY A 110 -9.98 2.21 -5.24
CA GLY A 110 -9.70 2.63 -3.86
C GLY A 110 -8.44 3.48 -3.72
N ILE A 111 -7.44 3.27 -4.59
CA ILE A 111 -6.18 4.02 -4.60
C ILE A 111 -6.42 5.51 -4.91
N LEU A 112 -7.35 5.82 -5.83
CA LEU A 112 -7.67 7.20 -6.19
C LEU A 112 -8.25 7.99 -5.00
N HIS A 113 -8.92 7.30 -4.08
CA HIS A 113 -9.47 7.91 -2.87
C HIS A 113 -8.44 8.10 -1.75
N MET A 114 -7.23 7.53 -1.89
CA MET A 114 -6.17 7.65 -0.89
C MET A 114 -5.41 8.97 -1.03
N GLN A 115 -5.26 9.49 -2.26
CA GLN A 115 -4.51 10.73 -2.51
C GLN A 115 -4.95 11.93 -1.65
N PRO A 116 -6.25 12.30 -1.56
CA PRO A 116 -6.67 13.42 -0.71
C PRO A 116 -6.58 13.12 0.79
N ARG A 117 -6.37 11.85 1.18
CA ARG A 117 -6.36 11.42 2.58
C ARG A 117 -4.96 11.40 3.20
N LEU A 118 -3.91 11.39 2.38
CA LEU A 118 -2.52 11.35 2.82
C LEU A 118 -1.92 12.76 2.96
N PRO A 119 -0.86 12.94 3.76
CA PRO A 119 -0.12 14.21 3.80
C PRO A 119 0.38 14.62 2.41
N SER A 120 0.43 15.92 2.12
CA SER A 120 0.92 16.46 0.84
C SER A 120 2.37 16.10 0.53
N GLY A 121 3.18 15.82 1.55
CA GLY A 121 4.57 15.35 1.40
C GLY A 121 4.72 13.84 1.19
N THR A 122 3.64 13.11 0.93
CA THR A 122 3.70 11.67 0.63
C THR A 122 4.20 11.45 -0.77
N VAL A 123 5.24 10.63 -0.93
CA VAL A 123 5.76 10.22 -2.22
C VAL A 123 4.94 9.06 -2.78
N TRP A 124 4.56 9.12 -4.05
CA TRP A 124 3.82 8.08 -4.75
C TRP A 124 4.72 7.41 -5.80
N ALA A 125 4.69 6.08 -5.88
CA ALA A 125 5.35 5.36 -6.95
C ALA A 125 4.45 4.23 -7.45
N ALA A 126 4.49 3.96 -8.75
CA ALA A 126 3.67 2.95 -9.38
C ALA A 126 4.53 2.08 -10.29
N VAL A 127 4.59 0.78 -10.00
CA VAL A 127 5.44 -0.18 -10.71
C VAL A 127 4.57 -1.13 -11.50
N THR A 128 5.01 -1.49 -12.70
CA THR A 128 4.31 -2.48 -13.54
C THR A 128 5.28 -3.12 -14.53
N GLY A 129 5.15 -4.42 -14.75
CA GLY A 129 5.90 -5.12 -15.80
C GLY A 129 5.34 -4.90 -17.21
N THR A 130 4.09 -4.43 -17.33
CA THR A 130 3.33 -4.36 -18.59
C THR A 130 2.91 -2.92 -18.92
N ALA A 131 3.89 -2.01 -18.96
CA ALA A 131 3.62 -0.62 -19.30
C ALA A 131 3.30 -0.47 -20.80
N THR A 132 2.08 -0.08 -21.14
CA THR A 132 1.71 0.36 -22.50
C THR A 132 1.76 1.89 -22.57
N ILE A 133 2.34 2.44 -23.64
CA ILE A 133 2.58 3.89 -23.83
C ILE A 133 1.27 4.73 -23.70
N SER A 134 0.12 4.12 -23.92
CA SER A 134 -1.21 4.76 -23.92
C SER A 134 -1.74 5.15 -22.53
N ALA A 135 -1.19 4.61 -21.43
CA ALA A 135 -1.78 4.75 -20.10
C ALA A 135 -0.80 5.36 -19.09
N PRO A 136 -0.47 6.67 -19.17
CA PRO A 136 0.12 7.34 -18.03
C PRO A 136 -0.89 7.27 -16.87
N LEU A 137 -0.50 6.60 -15.78
CA LEU A 137 -1.23 6.65 -14.52
C LEU A 137 -1.31 8.11 -14.09
N ALA A 138 -2.47 8.73 -14.33
CA ALA A 138 -2.71 10.12 -13.96
C ALA A 138 -2.61 10.24 -12.43
N SER A 139 -1.44 10.65 -11.94
CA SER A 139 -1.29 11.21 -10.59
C SER A 139 -1.48 12.72 -10.70
N PRO A 140 -2.49 13.30 -10.03
CA PRO A 140 -2.70 14.75 -10.00
C PRO A 140 -1.56 15.55 -9.38
N GLN A 141 -0.65 14.95 -8.58
CA GLN A 141 0.38 15.69 -7.85
C GLN A 141 1.59 14.80 -7.57
N GLY A 142 2.71 15.05 -8.28
CA GLY A 142 4.06 14.68 -7.85
C GLY A 142 4.53 13.25 -8.14
N SER A 143 5.46 13.14 -9.11
CA SER A 143 6.47 12.08 -9.26
C SER A 143 6.00 10.62 -9.32
N ALA A 144 5.08 10.27 -10.22
CA ALA A 144 4.87 8.87 -10.58
C ALA A 144 6.06 8.36 -11.43
N PHE A 145 6.96 7.58 -10.83
CA PHE A 145 7.97 6.82 -11.57
C PHE A 145 7.34 5.50 -12.01
N VAL A 146 7.17 5.30 -13.31
CA VAL A 146 6.83 4.00 -13.90
C VAL A 146 8.14 3.33 -14.30
N LEU A 147 8.55 2.32 -13.54
CA LEU A 147 9.64 1.43 -13.94
C LEU A 147 9.02 0.25 -14.66
N GLY A 148 9.14 0.23 -15.99
CA GLY A 148 8.88 -0.95 -16.82
C GLY A 148 10.21 -1.55 -17.26
N ASN A 149 10.36 -2.88 -17.14
CA ASN A 149 11.41 -3.57 -17.87
C ASN A 149 11.00 -3.61 -19.34
N THR A 150 11.78 -2.96 -20.20
CA THR A 150 11.78 -3.18 -21.65
C THR A 150 12.61 -4.39 -22.01
#